data_AF-A0A1S4CQ47-F1
#
_entry.id   AF-A0A1S4CQ47-F1
#
_cell.length_a   1.000
_cell.length_b   1.000
_cell.length_c   1.000
_cell.angle_alpha   90.00
_cell.angle_beta   90.00
_cell.angle_gamma   90.00
#
_symmetry.space_group_name_H-M   'P 1'
#
loop_
_entity.id
_entity.type
_entity.pdbx_description
1 polymer ?
#
loop_
_entity_poly.entity_id
_entity_poly.type
_entity_poly.pdbx_seq_one_letter_code
_entity_poly.pdbx_strand_id
1 'polypeptide(L)'
;MEFSAFTTVFRTHEGNKPSCNSQFYSNNRTLSHFARLAKIYKAWKFYRIQLVKEACQKGLPICRHLFLHYPEDEHVHSLTHEQFLVGTEILVVPVLDKGKEYVKVYFPIGESSSWKHIWTGKLYSTQGSEAWVEASIGYPAIFVKVGSPVGETFLGKLNKYNVL
;
A
#
# COMPACT_ATOMS: atom_id res chain seq x y z
N MET A 1 -9.88 0.08 6.23
CA MET A 1 -8.71 0.37 7.10
C MET A 1 -7.39 0.13 6.36
N GLU A 2 -7.29 -0.95 5.58
CA GLU A 2 -6.08 -1.32 4.81
C GLU A 2 -5.53 -0.18 3.94
N PHE A 3 -6.38 0.44 3.13
CA PHE A 3 -6.03 1.61 2.31
C PHE A 3 -5.33 2.70 3.14
N SER A 4 -5.95 3.12 4.25
CA SER A 4 -5.42 4.18 5.12
C SER A 4 -4.13 3.81 5.86
N ALA A 5 -3.76 2.52 5.93
CA ALA A 5 -2.49 2.11 6.53
C ALA A 5 -1.28 2.51 5.66
N PHE A 6 -1.52 2.89 4.40
CA PHE A 6 -0.51 3.35 3.44
C PHE A 6 -0.69 4.82 3.04
N THR A 7 -1.41 5.61 3.82
CA THR A 7 -1.51 7.06 3.65
C THR A 7 -0.70 7.80 4.72
N THR A 8 -0.62 9.13 4.66
CA THR A 8 0.17 9.93 5.59
C THR A 8 -0.31 9.80 7.05
N VAL A 9 -1.63 9.75 7.27
CA VAL A 9 -2.24 9.73 8.61
C VAL A 9 -3.23 8.57 8.72
N PHE A 10 -3.07 7.74 9.74
CA PHE A 10 -3.98 6.64 10.05
C PHE A 10 -4.92 7.03 11.20
N ARG A 11 -6.13 7.48 10.87
CA ARG A 11 -7.10 8.04 11.81
C ARG A 11 -8.50 7.46 11.56
N THR A 12 -9.26 7.25 12.62
CA THR A 12 -10.67 6.84 12.60
C THR A 12 -11.60 8.03 12.86
N HIS A 13 -12.90 7.83 12.72
CA HIS A 13 -13.93 8.80 13.08
C HIS A 13 -15.23 8.05 13.37
N GLU A 14 -15.93 8.37 14.47
CA GLU A 14 -17.19 7.66 14.80
C GLU A 14 -18.35 8.04 13.87
N GLY A 15 -18.26 9.24 13.31
CA GLY A 15 -19.23 9.80 12.38
C GLY A 15 -20.29 10.61 13.09
N ASN A 16 -21.36 10.93 12.37
CA ASN A 16 -22.48 11.72 12.87
C ASN A 16 -23.52 10.89 13.65
N LYS A 17 -23.58 9.57 13.43
CA LYS A 17 -24.47 8.64 14.15
C LYS A 17 -23.71 7.40 14.62
N PRO A 18 -22.87 7.51 15.68
CA PRO A 18 -22.00 6.42 16.11
C PRO A 18 -22.72 5.12 16.46
N SER A 19 -23.89 5.21 17.09
CA SER A 19 -24.68 4.05 17.56
C SER A 19 -25.27 3.18 16.44
N CYS A 20 -25.42 3.73 15.22
CA CYS A 20 -25.96 3.00 14.07
C CYS A 20 -24.86 2.47 13.13
N ASN A 21 -23.58 2.78 13.39
CA ASN A 21 -22.46 2.45 12.52
C ASN A 21 -21.46 1.55 13.23
N SER A 22 -20.89 0.60 12.49
CA SER A 22 -19.80 -0.24 13.01
C SER A 22 -18.56 0.62 13.28
N GLN A 23 -18.05 0.53 14.49
CA GLN A 23 -16.82 1.18 14.95
C GLN A 23 -15.66 0.19 14.90
N PHE A 24 -14.43 0.70 14.84
CA PHE A 24 -13.24 -0.18 14.85
C PHE A 24 -13.16 -1.03 16.13
N TYR A 25 -13.78 -0.57 17.22
CA TYR A 25 -13.87 -1.25 18.51
C TYR A 25 -15.19 -2.02 18.72
N SER A 26 -16.09 -2.11 17.73
CA SER A 26 -17.41 -2.76 17.91
C SER A 26 -17.35 -4.26 18.17
N ASN A 27 -16.26 -4.93 17.76
CA ASN A 27 -16.03 -6.34 18.06
C ASN A 27 -14.54 -6.68 18.01
N ASN A 28 -14.17 -7.82 18.60
CA ASN A 28 -12.77 -8.27 18.70
C ASN A 28 -12.10 -8.49 17.34
N ARG A 29 -12.86 -8.93 16.31
CA ARG A 29 -12.31 -9.16 14.96
C ARG A 29 -11.88 -7.85 14.32
N THR A 30 -12.76 -6.84 14.31
CA THR A 30 -12.46 -5.51 13.77
C THR A 30 -11.35 -4.83 14.57
N LEU A 31 -11.37 -4.94 15.90
CA LEU A 31 -10.34 -4.34 16.76
C LEU A 31 -8.97 -4.96 16.53
N SER A 32 -8.90 -6.29 16.44
CA SER A 32 -7.65 -7.01 16.16
C SER A 32 -7.11 -6.67 14.76
N HIS A 33 -8.01 -6.54 13.78
CA HIS A 33 -7.64 -6.13 12.44
C HIS A 33 -7.12 -4.68 12.41
N PHE A 34 -7.75 -3.75 13.13
CA PHE A 34 -7.23 -2.38 13.30
C PHE A 34 -5.83 -2.38 13.94
N ALA A 35 -5.61 -3.18 15.00
CA ALA A 35 -4.31 -3.31 15.65
C ALA A 35 -3.23 -3.88 14.71
N ARG A 36 -3.56 -4.89 13.89
CA ARG A 36 -2.66 -5.42 12.85
C ARG A 36 -2.28 -4.34 11.84
N LEU A 37 -3.23 -3.56 11.35
CA LEU A 37 -2.97 -2.48 10.39
C LEU A 37 -2.20 -1.31 11.00
N ALA A 38 -2.42 -1.00 12.27
CA ALA A 38 -1.61 -0.01 12.99
C ALA A 38 -0.12 -0.43 13.07
N LYS A 39 0.16 -1.73 13.22
CA LYS A 39 1.54 -2.27 13.12
C LYS A 39 2.11 -2.10 11.72
N ILE A 40 1.34 -2.35 10.66
CA ILE A 40 1.76 -2.12 9.27
C ILE A 40 2.07 -0.62 9.05
N TYR A 41 1.17 0.27 9.44
CA TYR A 41 1.37 1.72 9.38
C TYR A 41 2.61 2.17 10.15
N LYS A 42 2.92 1.54 11.29
CA LYS A 42 4.14 1.78 12.08
C LYS A 42 5.39 1.25 11.37
N ALA A 43 5.31 0.14 10.63
CA ALA A 43 6.46 -0.51 10.01
C ALA A 43 7.16 0.39 8.98
N TRP A 44 6.42 1.11 8.15
CA TRP A 44 7.01 2.04 7.17
C TRP A 44 7.18 3.48 7.72
N LYS A 45 7.06 3.72 9.04
CA LYS A 45 7.23 5.06 9.67
C LYS A 45 8.52 5.75 9.25
N PHE A 46 9.63 5.00 9.16
CA PHE A 46 10.94 5.54 8.80
C PHE A 46 10.90 6.19 7.40
N TYR A 47 10.29 5.48 6.44
CA TYR A 47 10.13 5.95 5.08
C TYR A 47 9.11 7.08 4.99
N ARG A 48 8.00 7.00 5.76
CA ARG A 48 7.02 8.09 5.84
C ARG A 48 7.65 9.42 6.24
N ILE A 49 8.54 9.42 7.23
CA ILE A 49 9.23 10.65 7.69
C ILE A 49 10.12 11.21 6.57
N GLN A 50 10.83 10.34 5.85
CA GLN A 50 11.62 10.75 4.69
C GLN A 50 10.75 11.37 3.60
N LEU A 51 9.61 10.76 3.27
CA LEU A 51 8.69 11.28 2.25
C LEU A 51 8.05 12.61 2.66
N VAL A 52 7.70 12.79 3.95
CA VAL A 52 7.21 14.08 4.46
C VAL A 52 8.28 15.16 4.35
N LYS A 53 9.54 14.84 4.65
CA LYS A 53 10.66 15.77 4.47
C LYS A 53 10.84 16.15 3.00
N GLU A 54 10.77 15.16 2.10
CA GLU A 54 10.83 15.40 0.65
C GLU A 54 9.66 16.28 0.17
N ALA A 55 8.45 16.02 0.64
CA ALA A 55 7.27 16.83 0.33
C ALA A 55 7.46 18.29 0.74
N CYS A 56 8.02 18.53 1.94
CA CYS A 56 8.32 19.88 2.42
C CYS A 56 9.37 20.60 1.55
N GLN A 57 10.34 19.86 0.99
CA GLN A 57 11.45 20.44 0.24
C GLN A 57 11.15 20.61 -1.24
N LYS A 58 10.38 19.70 -1.84
CA LYS A 58 10.19 19.58 -3.29
C LYS A 58 8.74 19.61 -3.74
N GLY A 59 7.78 19.56 -2.82
CA GLY A 59 6.36 19.48 -3.14
C GLY A 59 5.87 18.11 -3.62
N LEU A 60 6.71 17.07 -3.64
CA LEU A 60 6.30 15.73 -4.06
C LEU A 60 5.35 15.09 -3.04
N PRO A 61 4.19 14.55 -3.45
CA PRO A 61 3.26 13.93 -2.52
C PRO A 61 3.80 12.60 -1.97
N ILE A 62 3.26 12.17 -0.83
CA ILE A 62 3.63 10.90 -0.18
C ILE A 62 3.02 9.73 -0.96
N CYS A 63 1.71 9.80 -1.23
CA CYS A 63 1.01 8.91 -2.16
C CYS A 63 1.11 9.51 -3.56
N ARG A 64 1.64 8.76 -4.51
CA ARG A 64 1.99 9.24 -5.84
C ARG A 64 1.23 8.44 -6.88
N HIS A 65 0.66 9.15 -7.84
CA HIS A 65 0.23 8.53 -9.07
C HIS A 65 1.47 8.01 -9.82
N LEU A 66 1.35 6.86 -10.49
CA LEU A 66 2.48 6.23 -11.17
C LEU A 66 3.08 7.13 -12.26
N PHE A 67 2.28 7.98 -12.90
CA PHE A 67 2.75 8.87 -13.99
C PHE A 67 3.92 9.76 -13.56
N LEU A 68 4.01 10.12 -12.28
CA LEU A 68 5.12 10.95 -11.75
C LEU A 68 6.49 10.26 -11.88
N HIS A 69 6.50 8.94 -12.01
CA HIS A 69 7.70 8.12 -12.09
C HIS A 69 7.83 7.34 -13.40
N TYR A 70 6.72 7.14 -14.11
CA TYR A 70 6.66 6.42 -15.39
C TYR A 70 5.87 7.24 -16.42
N PRO A 71 6.35 8.44 -16.82
CA PRO A 71 5.62 9.34 -17.70
C PRO A 71 5.50 8.82 -19.14
N GLU A 72 6.45 8.00 -19.60
CA GLU A 72 6.45 7.43 -20.95
C GLU A 72 5.55 6.20 -21.11
N ASP A 73 4.93 5.74 -20.03
CA ASP A 73 4.03 4.59 -20.03
C ASP A 73 2.58 5.05 -20.19
N GLU A 74 2.05 4.98 -21.41
CA GLU A 74 0.67 5.40 -21.71
C GLU A 74 -0.39 4.65 -20.89
N HIS A 75 -0.14 3.39 -20.51
CA HIS A 75 -1.09 2.63 -19.70
C HIS A 75 -1.25 3.27 -18.32
N VAL A 76 -0.15 3.74 -17.74
CA VAL A 76 -0.17 4.45 -16.45
C VAL A 76 -1.07 5.68 -16.48
N HIS A 77 -1.18 6.38 -17.62
CA HIS A 77 -2.02 7.58 -17.73
C HIS A 77 -3.51 7.25 -17.65
N SER A 78 -3.89 6.02 -18.01
CA SER A 78 -5.27 5.54 -17.92
C SER A 78 -5.69 5.11 -16.52
N LEU A 79 -4.72 4.89 -15.62
CA LEU A 79 -4.99 4.54 -14.23
C LEU A 79 -5.61 5.75 -13.50
N THR A 80 -6.48 5.45 -12.54
CA THR A 80 -7.16 6.48 -11.76
C THR A 80 -7.00 6.26 -10.27
N HIS A 81 -7.63 5.22 -9.74
CA HIS A 81 -7.76 4.94 -8.30
C HIS A 81 -7.39 3.50 -7.94
N GLU A 82 -7.08 2.68 -8.94
CA GLU A 82 -6.82 1.25 -8.82
C GLU A 82 -5.51 0.96 -8.09
N GLN A 83 -4.49 1.81 -8.25
CA GLN A 83 -3.19 1.66 -7.61
C GLN A 83 -2.45 2.98 -7.44
N PHE A 84 -1.58 3.04 -6.44
CA PHE A 84 -0.71 4.18 -6.20
C PHE A 84 0.61 3.74 -5.57
N LEU A 85 1.62 4.60 -5.68
CA LEU A 85 2.90 4.42 -5.00
C LEU A 85 2.90 5.15 -3.67
N VAL A 86 3.50 4.55 -2.64
CA VAL A 86 3.99 5.31 -1.48
C VAL A 86 5.46 5.62 -1.76
N GLY A 87 5.72 6.89 -2.04
CA GLY A 87 7.02 7.32 -2.56
C GLY A 87 7.33 6.64 -3.90
N THR A 88 8.51 6.04 -4.01
CA THR A 88 8.97 5.26 -5.16
C THR A 88 9.05 3.76 -4.88
N GLU A 89 9.01 3.34 -3.61
CA GLU A 89 9.51 2.03 -3.20
C GLU A 89 8.41 1.00 -2.89
N ILE A 90 7.18 1.46 -2.65
CA ILE A 90 6.05 0.60 -2.27
C ILE A 90 4.90 0.87 -3.23
N LEU A 91 4.40 -0.17 -3.89
CA LEU A 91 3.20 -0.14 -4.73
C LEU A 91 2.02 -0.72 -3.95
N VAL A 92 0.89 -0.02 -3.95
CA VAL A 92 -0.31 -0.37 -3.19
C VAL A 92 -1.49 -0.48 -4.15
N VAL A 93 -2.18 -1.63 -4.09
CA VAL A 93 -3.36 -1.93 -4.93
C VAL A 93 -4.51 -2.31 -4.00
N PRO A 94 -5.33 -1.32 -3.55
CA PRO A 94 -6.38 -1.56 -2.57
C PRO A 94 -7.58 -2.30 -3.16
N VAL A 95 -8.24 -3.14 -2.35
CA VAL A 95 -9.60 -3.61 -2.65
C VAL A 95 -10.59 -2.51 -2.29
N LEU A 96 -11.33 -2.00 -3.27
CA LEU A 96 -12.28 -0.91 -3.08
C LEU A 96 -13.74 -1.35 -3.18
N ASP A 97 -14.00 -2.47 -3.84
CA ASP A 97 -15.34 -3.02 -4.02
C ASP A 97 -15.67 -4.10 -2.99
N LYS A 98 -16.92 -4.08 -2.49
CA LYS A 98 -17.41 -5.03 -1.49
C LYS A 98 -17.36 -6.47 -2.05
N GLY A 99 -16.80 -7.39 -1.25
CA GLY A 99 -16.80 -8.82 -1.53
C GLY A 99 -15.79 -9.27 -2.57
N LYS A 100 -14.88 -8.40 -3.01
CA LYS A 100 -13.76 -8.79 -3.86
C LYS A 100 -12.61 -9.34 -3.00
N GLU A 101 -11.98 -10.39 -3.51
CA GLU A 101 -10.80 -11.03 -2.90
C GLU A 101 -9.59 -11.00 -3.84
N TYR A 102 -9.75 -10.41 -5.03
CA TYR A 102 -8.69 -10.27 -6.03
C TYR A 102 -8.71 -8.86 -6.59
N VAL A 103 -7.52 -8.33 -6.85
CA VAL A 103 -7.32 -7.07 -7.56
C VAL A 103 -6.44 -7.28 -8.77
N LYS A 104 -6.61 -6.42 -9.77
CA LYS A 104 -5.75 -6.37 -10.94
C LYS A 104 -4.67 -5.33 -10.68
N VAL A 105 -3.41 -5.75 -10.65
CA VAL A 105 -2.25 -4.86 -10.54
C VAL A 105 -1.61 -4.69 -11.91
N TYR A 106 -1.15 -3.48 -12.19
CA TYR A 106 -0.29 -3.17 -13.32
C TYR A 106 1.15 -2.87 -12.85
N PHE A 107 2.13 -3.45 -13.52
CA PHE A 107 3.54 -3.19 -13.30
C PHE A 107 4.09 -2.34 -14.45
N PRO A 108 4.53 -1.09 -14.18
CA PRO A 108 4.80 -0.11 -15.23
C PRO A 108 6.03 -0.43 -16.08
N ILE A 109 6.00 0.05 -17.32
CA ILE A 109 7.14 0.13 -18.24
C ILE A 109 8.16 1.15 -17.73
N GLY A 110 9.44 0.87 -17.95
CA GLY A 110 10.55 1.74 -17.54
C GLY A 110 11.00 1.51 -16.10
N GLU A 111 10.32 0.63 -15.35
CA GLU A 111 10.86 0.11 -14.10
C GLU A 111 11.97 -0.91 -14.37
N SER A 112 13.10 -0.73 -13.70
CA SER A 112 14.28 -1.62 -13.81
C SER A 112 14.27 -2.73 -12.76
N SER A 113 13.53 -2.55 -11.67
CA SER A 113 13.44 -3.49 -10.55
C SER A 113 12.23 -4.40 -10.67
N SER A 114 12.39 -5.67 -10.31
CA SER A 114 11.24 -6.55 -10.10
C SER A 114 10.42 -6.11 -8.88
N TRP A 115 9.11 -6.33 -8.92
CA TRP A 115 8.21 -6.11 -7.79
C TRP A 115 8.02 -7.41 -7.01
N LYS A 116 8.16 -7.34 -5.69
CA LYS A 116 7.94 -8.47 -4.77
C LYS A 116 6.65 -8.27 -4.00
N HIS A 117 5.71 -9.20 -4.15
CA HIS A 117 4.50 -9.23 -3.32
C HIS A 117 4.86 -9.57 -1.87
N ILE A 118 4.47 -8.72 -0.92
CA ILE A 118 5.02 -8.82 0.45
C ILE A 118 4.53 -10.05 1.22
N TRP A 119 3.32 -10.56 0.92
CA TRP A 119 2.72 -11.67 1.65
C TRP A 119 3.21 -13.03 1.15
N THR A 120 3.27 -13.21 -0.17
CA THR A 120 3.64 -14.50 -0.78
C THR A 120 5.11 -14.57 -1.18
N GLY A 121 5.80 -13.43 -1.22
CA GLY A 121 7.17 -13.33 -1.72
C GLY A 121 7.30 -13.48 -3.24
N LYS A 122 6.19 -13.69 -3.97
CA LYS A 122 6.18 -13.85 -5.43
C LYS A 122 6.76 -12.62 -6.11
N LEU A 123 7.61 -12.85 -7.11
CA LEU A 123 8.26 -11.82 -7.90
C LEU A 123 7.52 -11.59 -9.22
N TYR A 124 7.46 -10.33 -9.62
CA TYR A 124 6.88 -9.84 -10.86
C TYR A 124 7.94 -9.01 -11.57
N SER A 125 8.59 -9.62 -12.56
CA SER A 125 9.73 -9.03 -13.29
C SER A 125 9.35 -8.50 -14.68
N THR A 126 8.17 -8.86 -15.18
CA THR A 126 7.71 -8.41 -16.50
C THR A 126 7.14 -6.99 -16.39
N GLN A 127 7.84 -6.03 -16.97
CA GLN A 127 7.36 -4.65 -17.12
C GLN A 127 6.20 -4.56 -18.13
N GLY A 128 5.36 -3.55 -17.99
CA GLY A 128 4.20 -3.33 -18.84
C GLY A 128 3.15 -4.43 -18.77
N SER A 129 3.04 -5.11 -17.62
CA SER A 129 2.20 -6.29 -17.47
C SER A 129 1.17 -6.14 -16.36
N GLU A 130 0.05 -6.83 -16.54
CA GLU A 130 -1.01 -6.92 -15.54
C GLU A 130 -1.02 -8.30 -14.90
N ALA A 131 -1.40 -8.37 -13.62
CA ALA A 131 -1.63 -9.63 -12.93
C ALA A 131 -2.85 -9.55 -12.02
N TRP A 132 -3.59 -10.65 -11.93
CA TRP A 132 -4.57 -10.85 -10.86
C TRP A 132 -3.87 -11.35 -9.61
N VAL A 133 -4.09 -10.68 -8.49
CA VAL A 133 -3.45 -10.99 -7.21
C VAL A 133 -4.51 -11.10 -6.13
N GLU A 134 -4.41 -12.14 -5.32
CA GLU A 134 -5.26 -12.33 -4.15
C GLU A 134 -4.99 -11.22 -3.13
N ALA A 135 -6.06 -10.60 -2.65
CA ALA A 135 -6.08 -9.48 -1.72
C ALA A 135 -7.21 -9.64 -0.71
N SER A 136 -7.26 -10.79 -0.01
CA SER A 136 -8.26 -11.04 1.02
C SER A 136 -8.09 -10.08 2.20
N ILE A 137 -9.16 -9.90 3.00
CA ILE A 137 -9.16 -8.95 4.11
C ILE A 137 -8.02 -9.24 5.10
N GLY A 138 -7.18 -8.24 5.35
CA GLY A 138 -5.98 -8.31 6.16
C GLY A 138 -4.67 -8.45 5.37
N TYR A 139 -4.79 -8.70 4.07
CA TYR A 139 -3.68 -8.93 3.13
C TYR A 139 -3.89 -8.12 1.83
N PRO A 140 -3.96 -6.78 1.89
CA PRO A 140 -4.11 -5.95 0.69
C PRO A 140 -2.94 -6.20 -0.28
N ALA A 141 -3.13 -6.09 -1.59
CA ALA A 141 -2.03 -6.33 -2.52
C ALA A 141 -0.98 -5.21 -2.43
N ILE A 142 0.15 -5.51 -1.77
CA ILE A 142 1.28 -4.60 -1.57
C ILE A 142 2.54 -5.22 -2.18
N PHE A 143 3.31 -4.39 -2.87
CA PHE A 143 4.56 -4.78 -3.49
C PHE A 143 5.68 -3.83 -3.08
N VAL A 144 6.89 -4.37 -2.98
CA VAL A 144 8.13 -3.59 -2.80
C VAL A 144 9.11 -3.91 -3.92
N LYS A 145 9.95 -2.96 -4.29
CA LYS A 145 11.03 -3.22 -5.26
C LYS A 145 12.05 -4.20 -4.69
N VAL A 146 12.50 -5.15 -5.50
CA VAL A 146 13.59 -6.07 -5.15
C VAL A 146 14.90 -5.29 -5.05
N GLY A 147 15.69 -5.56 -4.01
CA GLY A 147 16.96 -4.86 -3.75
C GLY A 147 16.79 -3.45 -3.18
N SER A 148 15.56 -3.00 -2.90
CA SER A 148 15.30 -1.73 -2.23
C SER A 148 15.63 -1.81 -0.74
N PRO A 149 16.56 -0.98 -0.22
CA PRO A 149 16.81 -0.90 1.22
C PRO A 149 15.55 -0.50 2.02
N VAL A 150 14.67 0.29 1.41
CA VAL A 150 13.37 0.67 1.99
C VAL A 150 12.46 -0.54 2.06
N GLY A 151 12.33 -1.29 0.96
CA GLY A 151 11.55 -2.52 0.90
C GLY A 151 12.02 -3.55 1.94
N GLU A 152 13.32 -3.80 2.00
CA GLU A 152 13.93 -4.74 2.96
C GLU A 152 13.72 -4.30 4.42
N THR A 153 13.94 -3.02 4.72
CA THR A 153 13.71 -2.48 6.07
C THR A 153 12.23 -2.58 6.46
N PHE A 154 11.32 -2.33 5.52
CA PHE A 154 9.88 -2.47 5.75
C PHE A 154 9.49 -3.91 6.06
N LEU A 155 9.92 -4.88 5.24
CA LEU A 155 9.68 -6.31 5.47
C LEU A 155 10.27 -6.78 6.81
N GLY A 156 11.50 -6.38 7.13
CA GLY A 156 12.14 -6.69 8.42
C GLY A 156 11.35 -6.16 9.63
N LYS A 157 10.76 -4.97 9.52
CA LYS A 157 9.88 -4.41 10.56
C LYS A 157 8.55 -5.15 10.67
N LEU A 158 7.97 -5.60 9.55
CA LEU A 158 6.76 -6.42 9.57
C LEU A 158 6.99 -7.75 10.29
N ASN A 159 8.11 -8.43 10.02
CA ASN A 159 8.53 -9.63 10.76
C ASN A 159 8.68 -9.33 12.26
N LYS A 160 9.40 -8.25 12.62
CA LYS A 160 9.58 -7.84 14.02
C LYS A 160 8.26 -7.56 14.76
N TYR A 161 7.22 -7.15 14.03
CA TYR A 161 5.91 -6.86 14.62
C TYR A 161 4.93 -8.05 14.57
N ASN A 162 5.39 -9.22 14.13
CA ASN A 162 4.61 -10.44 13.92
C ASN A 162 3.42 -10.18 12.99
N VAL A 163 3.66 -9.52 11.86
CA VAL A 163 2.66 -9.26 10.81
C VAL A 163 2.83 -10.21 9.64
N LEU A 164 4.08 -10.43 9.23
CA LEU A 164 4.51 -11.49 8.32
C LEU A 164 4.82 -12.75 9.14
#